data_AF-A0A0X3RWS3-F1
#
_entry.id   AF-A0A0X3RWS3-F1
#
_cell.length_a   1.000
_cell.length_b   1.000
_cell.length_c   1.000
_cell.angle_alpha   90.00
_cell.angle_beta   90.00
_cell.angle_gamma   90.00
#
_symmetry.space_group_name_H-M   'P 1'
#
loop_
_entity.id
_entity.type
_entity.pdbx_description
1 polymer ?
#
loop_
_entity_poly.entity_id
_entity_poly.type
_entity_poly.pdbx_seq_one_letter_code
_entity_poly.pdbx_strand_id
1 'polypeptide(L)'
;MGGTIRVGEILRYPVDKDPTVQTLDGYPNFYFATHTPGHRRALLEAGINAMAHVKTADGERRPAVLIRSSPWKAGTEQTPWHDVFDLDNGHVRYFGDHKAGLSGPPGSTRGNAALLDAFDGHQEPTPEAGPRRSRVASGLAQARDATLEHNGLKAGRRNSYRCLRHRRT
;
A
#
# COMPACT_ATOMS: atom_id res chain seq x y z
N MET A 1 15.24 -4.73 12.78
CA MET A 1 13.98 -4.99 13.51
C MET A 1 12.90 -4.22 12.78
N GLY A 2 11.90 -4.90 12.20
CA GLY A 2 10.73 -4.23 11.64
C GLY A 2 9.73 -3.91 12.74
N GLY A 3 9.15 -2.71 12.73
CA GLY A 3 8.15 -2.28 13.72
C GLY A 3 6.76 -2.80 13.40
N THR A 4 5.92 -3.00 14.42
CA THR A 4 4.49 -3.30 14.23
C THR A 4 3.75 -2.04 13.82
N ILE A 5 3.17 -2.02 12.61
CA ILE A 5 2.33 -0.93 12.11
C ILE A 5 0.85 -1.17 12.48
N ARG A 6 0.14 -0.16 12.96
CA ARG A 6 -1.27 -0.24 13.39
C ARG A 6 -2.22 0.50 12.44
N VAL A 7 -3.46 0.05 12.38
CA VAL A 7 -4.54 0.79 11.70
C VAL A 7 -4.73 2.15 12.37
N GLY A 8 -4.88 3.20 11.57
CA GLY A 8 -5.04 4.57 12.03
C GLY A 8 -3.74 5.28 12.38
N GLU A 9 -2.62 4.56 12.48
CA GLU A 9 -1.30 5.11 12.75
C GLU A 9 -0.84 5.99 11.58
N ILE A 10 -0.25 7.14 11.92
CA ILE A 10 0.29 8.07 10.94
C ILE A 10 1.81 7.86 10.86
N LEU A 11 2.30 7.55 9.67
CA LEU A 11 3.73 7.39 9.39
C LEU A 11 4.24 8.54 8.54
N ARG A 12 5.49 8.96 8.80
CA ARG A 12 6.21 9.91 7.96
C ARG A 12 6.83 9.21 6.76
N TYR A 13 6.67 9.79 5.57
CA TYR A 13 7.28 9.32 4.33
C TYR A 13 8.28 10.34 3.78
N PRO A 14 9.55 10.28 4.24
CA PRO A 14 10.56 11.27 3.88
C PRO A 14 11.11 11.07 2.46
N VAL A 15 11.70 12.13 1.90
CA VAL A 15 12.25 12.12 0.53
C VAL A 15 13.63 11.45 0.48
N ASP A 16 14.42 11.54 1.56
CA ASP A 16 15.76 10.93 1.69
C ASP A 16 15.71 9.38 1.73
N LYS A 17 14.56 8.84 2.15
CA LYS A 17 14.28 7.41 2.27
C LYS A 17 15.24 6.69 3.22
N ASP A 18 15.73 7.40 4.24
CA ASP A 18 16.65 6.83 5.24
C ASP A 18 15.91 5.86 6.18
N PRO A 19 16.27 4.57 6.21
CA PRO A 19 15.64 3.59 7.08
C PRO A 19 16.27 3.52 8.48
N THR A 20 17.33 4.28 8.78
CA THR A 20 18.04 4.24 10.07
C THR A 20 17.39 5.12 11.14
N VAL A 21 16.66 6.15 10.72
CA VAL A 21 15.96 7.08 11.61
C VAL A 21 14.58 6.52 11.96
N GLN A 22 14.34 6.23 13.25
CA GLN A 22 13.08 5.64 13.71
C GLN A 22 11.87 6.58 13.65
N THR A 23 12.09 7.86 14.00
CA THR A 23 11.01 8.85 14.16
C THR A 23 11.41 10.15 13.47
N LEU A 24 10.48 10.76 12.75
CA LEU A 24 10.63 12.02 12.04
C LEU A 24 9.42 12.91 12.30
N ASP A 25 9.65 14.17 12.68
CA ASP A 25 8.59 15.13 13.02
C ASP A 25 7.60 14.63 14.11
N GLY A 26 8.03 13.74 14.99
CA GLY A 26 7.19 13.11 16.01
C GLY A 26 6.36 11.91 15.53
N TYR A 27 6.52 11.49 14.27
CA TYR A 27 5.82 10.33 13.69
C TYR A 27 6.80 9.21 13.32
N PRO A 28 6.41 7.93 13.41
CA PRO A 28 7.21 6.81 12.95
C PRO A 28 7.61 6.96 11.48
N ASN A 29 8.87 6.70 11.16
CA ASN A 29 9.37 6.73 9.78
C ASN A 29 8.94 5.47 9.03
N PHE A 30 8.25 5.63 7.90
CA PHE A 30 7.82 4.54 7.02
C PHE A 30 9.00 3.65 6.58
N TYR A 31 10.14 4.25 6.23
CA TYR A 31 11.28 3.48 5.72
C TYR A 31 11.97 2.68 6.81
N PHE A 32 11.98 3.17 8.06
CA PHE A 32 12.41 2.38 9.22
C PHE A 32 11.43 1.24 9.49
N ALA A 33 10.12 1.54 9.55
CA ALA A 33 9.08 0.58 9.89
C ALA A 33 9.00 -0.60 8.90
N THR A 34 9.26 -0.34 7.62
CA THR A 34 9.23 -1.35 6.54
C THR A 34 10.60 -1.90 6.18
N HIS A 35 11.66 -1.54 6.90
CA HIS A 35 13.01 -1.96 6.58
C HIS A 35 13.24 -3.45 6.88
N THR A 36 13.69 -4.18 5.86
CA THR A 36 14.24 -5.52 6.03
C THR A 36 15.68 -5.52 5.50
N PRO A 37 16.69 -5.72 6.36
CA PRO A 37 18.09 -5.73 5.95
C PRO A 37 18.35 -6.73 4.81
N GLY A 38 19.14 -6.33 3.82
CA GLY A 38 19.45 -7.16 2.64
C GLY A 38 18.34 -7.25 1.59
N HIS A 39 17.18 -6.62 1.80
CA HIS A 39 16.08 -6.60 0.84
C HIS A 39 15.83 -5.21 0.24
N ARG A 40 15.17 -5.19 -0.93
CA ARG A 40 14.76 -3.93 -1.56
C ARG A 40 13.72 -3.23 -0.68
N ARG A 41 13.85 -1.91 -0.58
CA ARG A 41 12.94 -1.05 0.20
C ARG A 41 11.52 -1.08 -0.36
N ALA A 42 10.53 -0.95 0.53
CA ALA A 42 9.15 -0.70 0.14
C ALA A 42 9.00 0.75 -0.38
N LEU A 43 8.13 0.94 -1.38
CA LEU A 43 7.76 2.25 -1.91
C LEU A 43 6.26 2.46 -1.74
N LEU A 44 5.86 3.73 -1.60
CA LEU A 44 4.49 4.16 -1.35
C LEU A 44 4.24 5.47 -2.11
N GLU A 45 4.59 5.45 -3.40
CA GLU A 45 4.30 6.54 -4.32
C GLU A 45 2.78 6.59 -4.61
N ALA A 46 2.30 7.62 -5.30
CA ALA A 46 0.86 7.73 -5.59
C ALA A 46 0.34 6.51 -6.41
N GLY A 47 -0.76 5.90 -5.96
CA GLY A 47 -1.38 4.76 -6.63
C GLY A 47 -0.88 3.39 -6.15
N ILE A 48 -0.63 2.47 -7.08
CA ILE A 48 -0.34 1.06 -6.81
C ILE A 48 1.18 0.82 -6.89
N ASN A 49 1.77 0.31 -5.80
CA ASN A 49 3.19 0.05 -5.65
C ASN A 49 3.41 -1.45 -5.38
N ALA A 50 3.63 -2.22 -6.44
CA ALA A 50 3.94 -3.63 -6.32
C ALA A 50 5.42 -3.84 -5.98
N MET A 51 5.70 -4.58 -4.90
CA MET A 51 7.07 -5.03 -4.62
C MET A 51 7.51 -6.08 -5.66
N ALA A 52 8.83 -6.18 -5.87
CA ALA A 52 9.39 -7.23 -6.71
C ALA A 52 9.11 -8.62 -6.10
N HIS A 53 9.01 -9.63 -6.97
CA HIS A 53 8.98 -11.01 -6.53
C HIS A 53 10.28 -11.37 -5.80
N VAL A 54 10.16 -12.21 -4.78
CA VAL A 54 11.28 -12.76 -4.01
C VAL A 54 11.20 -14.27 -4.03
N LYS A 55 12.36 -14.92 -4.18
CA LYS A 55 12.49 -16.37 -4.04
C LYS A 55 12.51 -16.73 -2.56
N THR A 56 11.69 -17.69 -2.18
CA THR A 56 11.63 -18.24 -0.82
C THR A 56 11.74 -19.76 -0.88
N ALA A 57 11.94 -20.42 0.27
CA ALA A 57 11.94 -21.88 0.34
C ALA A 57 10.61 -22.50 -0.16
N ASP A 58 9.50 -21.77 -0.03
CA ASP A 58 8.16 -22.20 -0.44
C ASP A 58 7.84 -21.87 -1.91
N GLY A 59 8.75 -21.18 -2.62
CA GLY A 59 8.57 -20.72 -3.99
C GLY A 59 8.74 -19.21 -4.15
N GLU A 60 8.53 -18.74 -5.38
CA GLU A 60 8.53 -17.32 -5.70
C GLU A 60 7.21 -16.66 -5.22
N ARG A 61 7.31 -15.51 -4.56
CA ARG A 61 6.15 -14.74 -4.14
C ARG A 61 6.38 -13.25 -4.22
N ARG A 62 5.33 -12.47 -4.44
CA ARG A 62 5.37 -11.02 -4.23
C ARG A 62 5.07 -10.74 -2.75
N PRO A 63 5.95 -10.05 -2.00
CA PRO A 63 5.73 -9.80 -0.58
C PRO A 63 4.48 -8.96 -0.29
N ALA A 64 4.32 -7.87 -1.03
CA ALA A 64 3.24 -6.93 -0.83
C ALA A 64 2.92 -6.13 -2.09
N VAL A 65 1.66 -5.68 -2.16
CA VAL A 65 1.22 -4.59 -3.01
C VAL A 65 0.79 -3.46 -2.07
N LEU A 66 1.45 -2.31 -2.17
CA LEU A 66 1.14 -1.14 -1.36
C LEU A 66 0.29 -0.16 -2.17
N ILE A 67 -0.84 0.24 -1.63
CA ILE A 67 -1.76 1.19 -2.25
C ILE A 67 -1.72 2.49 -1.48
N ARG A 68 -1.46 3.59 -2.19
CA ARG A 68 -1.62 4.94 -1.67
C ARG A 68 -2.79 5.62 -2.37
N SER A 69 -3.85 5.86 -1.62
CA SER A 69 -5.00 6.64 -2.08
C SER A 69 -4.88 8.10 -1.63
N SER A 70 -5.28 9.01 -2.51
CA SER A 70 -5.27 10.45 -2.26
C SER A 70 -6.70 10.99 -2.38
N PRO A 71 -7.26 11.59 -1.32
CA PRO A 71 -8.64 12.10 -1.34
C PRO A 71 -8.82 13.29 -2.29
N TRP A 72 -7.73 13.93 -2.71
CA TRP A 72 -7.72 15.19 -3.44
C TRP A 72 -8.04 15.09 -4.93
N LYS A 73 -8.24 13.87 -5.46
CA LYS A 73 -8.59 13.63 -6.89
C LYS A 73 -10.03 13.17 -7.12
N ALA A 74 -10.79 12.94 -6.04
CA ALA A 74 -12.19 12.56 -6.11
C ALA A 74 -13.02 13.67 -6.77
N GLY A 75 -13.85 13.32 -7.76
CA GLY A 75 -14.77 14.26 -8.41
C GLY A 75 -14.15 15.14 -9.50
N THR A 76 -12.96 14.80 -10.00
CA THR A 76 -12.36 15.47 -11.17
C THR A 76 -12.83 14.86 -12.49
N GLU A 77 -12.81 15.65 -13.57
CA GLU A 77 -13.25 15.21 -14.92
C GLU A 77 -12.56 13.93 -15.41
N GLN A 78 -11.32 13.68 -14.97
CA GLN A 78 -10.54 12.50 -15.34
C GLN A 78 -10.86 11.24 -14.50
N THR A 79 -11.44 11.38 -13.31
CA THR A 79 -11.80 10.27 -12.41
C THR A 79 -13.11 10.59 -11.68
N PRO A 80 -14.27 10.33 -12.30
CA PRO A 80 -15.56 10.54 -11.64
C PRO A 80 -15.78 9.53 -10.50
N TRP A 81 -15.08 8.39 -10.53
CA TRP A 81 -15.02 7.43 -9.44
C TRP A 81 -14.01 7.86 -8.37
N HIS A 82 -14.32 7.56 -7.12
CA HIS A 82 -13.46 7.82 -5.97
C HIS A 82 -13.35 6.57 -5.10
N ASP A 83 -12.20 6.41 -4.45
CA ASP A 83 -11.99 5.31 -3.51
C ASP A 83 -12.89 5.50 -2.27
N VAL A 84 -13.55 4.43 -1.84
CA VAL A 84 -14.43 4.41 -0.66
C VAL A 84 -13.77 3.59 0.43
N PHE A 85 -13.58 4.19 1.60
CA PHE A 85 -12.97 3.57 2.77
C PHE A 85 -13.98 3.43 3.89
N ASP A 86 -14.49 2.22 4.07
CA ASP A 86 -15.36 1.83 5.16
C ASP A 86 -14.55 1.01 6.17
N LEU A 87 -13.76 1.72 6.97
CA LEU A 87 -12.81 1.10 7.90
C LEU A 87 -13.50 0.41 9.08
N ASP A 88 -14.70 0.88 9.43
CA ASP A 88 -15.49 0.33 10.53
C ASP A 88 -16.02 -1.07 10.17
N ASN A 89 -16.36 -1.29 8.90
CA ASN A 89 -16.74 -2.61 8.38
C ASN A 89 -15.58 -3.39 7.73
N GLY A 90 -14.36 -2.85 7.75
CA GLY A 90 -13.19 -3.49 7.16
C GLY A 90 -13.23 -3.60 5.62
N HIS A 91 -13.99 -2.72 4.95
CA HIS A 91 -14.19 -2.74 3.51
C HIS A 91 -13.55 -1.52 2.83
N VAL A 92 -12.87 -1.76 1.71
CA VAL A 92 -12.37 -0.68 0.84
C VAL A 92 -12.68 -0.99 -0.61
N ARG A 93 -13.33 -0.05 -1.28
CA ARG A 93 -13.46 -0.03 -2.74
C ARG A 93 -12.38 0.88 -3.32
N TYR A 94 -11.40 0.27 -3.98
CA TYR A 94 -10.28 0.98 -4.60
C TYR A 94 -10.33 0.83 -6.12
N PHE A 95 -10.10 1.92 -6.86
CA PHE A 95 -10.08 1.91 -8.32
C PHE A 95 -8.67 1.82 -8.87
N GLY A 96 -8.51 1.06 -9.96
CA GLY A 96 -7.23 0.79 -10.61
C GLY A 96 -6.55 2.00 -11.23
N ASP A 97 -5.32 1.81 -11.74
CA ASP A 97 -4.51 2.86 -12.36
C ASP A 97 -4.79 3.09 -13.86
N HIS A 98 -5.80 2.42 -14.41
CA HIS A 98 -6.20 2.58 -15.81
C HIS A 98 -7.12 3.79 -15.98
N LYS A 99 -6.56 4.89 -16.47
CA LYS A 99 -7.25 6.17 -16.68
C LYS A 99 -7.88 6.26 -18.07
N ALA A 100 -8.88 7.16 -18.19
CA ALA A 100 -9.42 7.55 -19.48
C ALA A 100 -8.31 8.05 -20.41
N GLY A 101 -8.33 7.61 -21.67
CA GLY A 101 -7.34 7.97 -22.68
C GLY A 101 -6.08 7.09 -22.73
N LEU A 102 -5.91 6.13 -21.82
CA LEU A 102 -4.89 5.10 -21.98
C LEU A 102 -5.35 4.07 -23.03
N SER A 103 -4.46 3.77 -23.98
CA SER A 103 -4.69 2.73 -24.99
C SER A 103 -4.47 1.34 -24.42
N GLY A 104 -5.28 0.37 -24.87
CA GLY A 104 -5.16 -1.04 -24.51
C GLY A 104 -6.20 -1.50 -23.48
N PRO A 105 -6.25 -2.81 -23.18
CA PRO A 105 -7.27 -3.37 -22.32
C PRO A 105 -7.08 -2.96 -20.84
N PRO A 106 -8.17 -2.81 -20.06
CA PRO A 106 -8.09 -2.70 -18.61
C PRO A 106 -7.32 -3.89 -18.03
N GLY A 107 -6.22 -3.63 -17.32
CA GLY A 107 -5.32 -4.68 -16.80
C GLY A 107 -3.91 -4.64 -17.39
N SER A 108 -3.69 -3.92 -18.51
CA SER A 108 -2.36 -3.79 -19.12
C SER A 108 -1.43 -2.81 -18.39
N THR A 109 -1.98 -1.94 -17.55
CA THR A 109 -1.20 -1.02 -16.71
C THR A 109 -0.46 -1.78 -15.63
N ARG A 110 0.73 -1.30 -15.27
CA ARG A 110 1.60 -1.99 -14.29
C ARG A 110 0.90 -2.23 -12.95
N GLY A 111 0.10 -1.26 -12.48
CA GLY A 111 -0.64 -1.39 -11.22
C GLY A 111 -1.74 -2.43 -11.32
N ASN A 112 -2.63 -2.32 -12.32
CA ASN A 112 -3.71 -3.28 -12.49
C ASN A 112 -3.22 -4.71 -12.78
N ALA A 113 -2.16 -4.88 -13.59
CA ALA A 113 -1.55 -6.19 -13.81
C ALA A 113 -1.10 -6.81 -12.48
N ALA A 114 -0.50 -6.02 -11.59
CA ALA A 114 -0.10 -6.47 -10.26
C ALA A 114 -1.29 -6.78 -9.33
N LEU A 115 -2.42 -6.07 -9.48
CA LEU A 115 -3.65 -6.35 -8.73
C LEU A 115 -4.34 -7.63 -9.21
N LEU A 116 -4.37 -7.89 -10.52
CA LEU A 116 -4.91 -9.13 -11.09
C LEU A 116 -4.09 -10.35 -10.64
N ASP A 117 -2.77 -10.25 -10.75
CA ASP A 117 -1.82 -11.25 -10.24
C ASP A 117 -2.02 -11.53 -8.73
N ALA A 118 -2.25 -10.48 -7.93
CA ALA A 118 -2.58 -10.66 -6.52
C ALA A 118 -3.97 -11.27 -6.32
N PHE A 119 -4.97 -10.88 -7.12
CA PHE A 119 -6.36 -11.34 -7.01
C PHE A 119 -6.47 -12.84 -7.22
N ASP A 120 -5.79 -13.39 -8.22
CA ASP A 120 -5.79 -14.83 -8.51
C ASP A 120 -5.35 -15.63 -7.27
N GLY A 121 -4.28 -15.19 -6.59
CA GLY A 121 -3.80 -15.81 -5.35
C GLY A 121 -4.73 -15.59 -4.13
N HIS A 122 -5.64 -14.62 -4.17
CA HIS A 122 -6.64 -14.41 -3.11
C HIS A 122 -7.93 -15.22 -3.32
N GLN A 123 -8.18 -15.72 -4.54
CA GLN A 123 -9.36 -16.50 -4.88
C GLN A 123 -9.14 -18.02 -4.80
N GLU A 124 -7.94 -18.50 -4.46
CA GLU A 124 -7.65 -19.93 -4.39
C GLU A 124 -8.52 -20.64 -3.31
N PRO A 125 -9.38 -21.61 -3.68
CA PRO A 125 -10.45 -22.12 -2.83
C PRO A 125 -10.03 -23.21 -1.82
N THR A 126 -8.82 -23.74 -1.92
CA THR A 126 -8.38 -24.90 -1.11
C THR A 126 -7.19 -24.55 -0.22
N PRO A 127 -7.25 -24.85 1.10
CA PRO A 127 -6.06 -24.84 1.97
C PRO A 127 -4.96 -25.82 1.49
N GLU A 128 -5.35 -26.86 0.74
CA GLU A 128 -4.53 -27.99 0.27
C GLU A 128 -3.95 -27.84 -1.13
N ALA A 129 -4.29 -26.77 -1.87
CA ALA A 129 -3.33 -26.16 -2.82
C ALA A 129 -2.03 -25.71 -2.09
N GLY A 130 -2.08 -25.76 -0.75
CA GLY A 130 -0.99 -26.11 0.15
C GLY A 130 -0.65 -24.93 1.05
N PRO A 131 -0.05 -25.17 2.23
CA PRO A 131 0.59 -24.12 3.04
C PRO A 131 1.69 -23.34 2.29
N ARG A 132 1.98 -23.73 1.03
CA ARG A 132 2.97 -23.17 0.12
C ARG A 132 2.46 -22.03 -0.77
N ARG A 133 1.15 -21.80 -0.96
CA ARG A 133 0.64 -20.69 -1.82
C ARG A 133 -0.37 -19.73 -1.19
N SER A 134 -1.11 -20.13 -0.15
CA SER A 134 -1.89 -19.15 0.65
C SER A 134 -0.99 -18.18 1.46
N ARG A 135 0.30 -18.54 1.65
CA ARG A 135 1.40 -17.65 2.12
C ARG A 135 2.05 -16.82 1.00
N VAL A 136 1.68 -17.05 -0.26
CA VAL A 136 2.21 -16.40 -1.48
C VAL A 136 1.31 -15.24 -1.92
N ALA A 137 0.05 -15.22 -1.47
CA ALA A 137 -0.83 -14.07 -1.61
C ALA A 137 -0.14 -12.82 -1.06
N SER A 138 0.09 -11.84 -1.94
CA SER A 138 0.72 -10.57 -1.57
C SER A 138 -0.09 -9.89 -0.47
N GLY A 139 0.59 -9.42 0.57
CA GLY A 139 -0.08 -8.56 1.54
C GLY A 139 -0.52 -7.26 0.87
N LEU A 140 -1.82 -6.98 0.85
CA LEU A 140 -2.32 -5.66 0.46
C LEU A 140 -2.20 -4.71 1.65
N ALA A 141 -1.41 -3.64 1.52
CA ALA A 141 -1.29 -2.60 2.53
C ALA A 141 -1.79 -1.28 1.95
N GLN A 142 -2.81 -0.71 2.57
CA GLN A 142 -3.40 0.54 2.10
C GLN A 142 -3.01 1.69 3.03
N ALA A 143 -2.71 2.83 2.42
CA ALA A 143 -2.39 4.07 3.09
C ALA A 143 -3.16 5.23 2.45
N ARG A 144 -3.56 6.19 3.28
CA ARG A 144 -4.18 7.44 2.82
C ARG A 144 -3.34 8.62 3.24
N ASP A 145 -3.35 9.66 2.39
CA ASP A 145 -2.79 10.95 2.75
C ASP A 145 -3.43 11.50 4.02
N ALA A 146 -2.60 11.85 5.00
CA ALA A 146 -3.02 12.48 6.25
C ALA A 146 -2.57 13.94 6.25
N THR A 147 -3.50 14.85 6.51
CA THR A 147 -3.16 16.24 6.82
C THR A 147 -2.85 16.34 8.31
N LEU A 148 -1.68 16.88 8.64
CA LEU A 148 -1.26 17.10 10.02
C LEU A 148 -1.38 18.58 10.37
N GLU A 149 -1.80 18.88 11.59
CA GLU A 149 -1.70 20.22 12.18
C GLU A 149 -0.64 20.18 13.26
N HIS A 150 0.28 21.14 13.26
CA HIS A 150 1.30 21.25 14.30
C HIS A 150 1.41 22.71 14.74
N ASN A 151 1.18 22.96 16.03
CA ASN A 151 1.22 24.30 16.66
C ASN A 151 0.35 25.35 15.95
N GLY A 152 -0.89 25.02 15.61
CA GLY A 152 -1.84 25.97 14.99
C GLY A 152 -1.53 26.35 13.53
N LEU A 153 -0.43 25.86 12.97
CA LEU A 153 -0.11 25.98 11.55
C LEU A 153 -0.53 24.69 10.85
N LYS A 154 -1.50 24.78 9.91
CA LYS A 154 -1.79 23.69 8.97
C LYS A 154 -0.51 23.36 8.23
N ALA A 155 0.03 22.17 8.45
CA ALA A 155 1.14 21.68 7.68
C ALA A 155 0.68 21.44 6.24
N GLY A 156 0.82 22.44 5.38
CA GLY A 156 0.73 22.22 3.93
C GLY A 156 1.64 21.05 3.53
N ARG A 157 1.06 20.06 2.83
CA ARG A 157 1.75 18.96 2.13
C ARG A 157 2.93 18.30 2.87
N ARG A 158 2.81 17.96 4.16
CA ARG A 158 3.82 17.09 4.79
C ARG A 158 3.45 15.62 4.51
N ASN A 159 4.22 14.94 3.63
CA ASN A 159 4.16 13.50 3.30
C ASN A 159 3.96 12.59 4.52
N SER A 160 2.73 12.47 4.98
CA SER A 160 2.35 11.72 6.17
C SER A 160 1.15 10.89 5.78
N TYR A 161 1.17 9.62 6.16
CA TYR A 161 0.19 8.67 5.66
C TYR A 161 -0.42 7.88 6.82
N ARG A 162 -1.74 7.75 6.80
CA ARG A 162 -2.48 6.91 7.75
C ARG A 162 -2.54 5.48 7.22
N CYS A 163 -2.05 4.52 8.00
CA CYS A 163 -2.13 3.10 7.69
C CYS A 163 -3.55 2.56 7.90
N LEU A 164 -4.02 1.67 7.01
CA LEU A 164 -5.38 1.14 7.01
C LEU A 164 -5.46 -0.39 7.10
N ARG A 165 -4.37 -1.07 7.47
CA ARG A 165 -4.23 -2.53 7.25
C ARG A 165 -5.13 -3.39 8.15
N HIS A 166 -5.98 -4.22 7.54
CA HIS A 166 -6.78 -5.26 8.20
C HIS A 166 -5.88 -6.37 8.82
N ARG A 167 -6.22 -6.78 10.04
CA ARG A 167 -5.57 -7.88 10.78
C ARG A 167 -6.18 -9.21 10.32
N ARG A 168 -5.36 -10.21 9.99
CA ARG A 168 -5.81 -11.61 10.12
C ARG A 168 -5.54 -12.01 11.57
N THR A 169 -6.61 -12.29 12.32
CA THR A 169 -6.56 -13.14 13.52
C THR A 169 -6.31 -14.59 13.12
#